data_AF-A0AAD6QEI0-F1
#
_entry.id   AF-A0AAD6QEI0-F1
#
_cell.length_a   1.000
_cell.length_b   1.000
_cell.length_c   1.000
_cell.angle_alpha   90.00
_cell.angle_beta   90.00
_cell.angle_gamma   90.00
#
_symmetry.space_group_name_H-M   'P 1'
#
loop_
_entity.id
_entity.type
_entity.pdbx_description
1 polymer ?
#
loop_
_entity_poly.entity_id
_entity_poly.type
_entity_poly.pdbx_seq_one_letter_code
_entity_poly.pdbx_strand_id
1 'polypeptide(L)'
;MQGGSVNDMWVQGGTDPDAYATRHWYLIDVFVYFSHSLVTLSPPCWTNTAHRRGVKVFGTFITEWDEGRLVRNKLLATMKSAPMNAERLAELAVDLGFDGWLINMEVSLHKQQIPNLEEFVSHLTHAMHSLMPESLVIW
;
A
#
# COMPACT_ATOMS: atom_id res chain seq x y z
N MET A 1 -6.25 10.04 -3.57
CA MET A 1 -7.62 10.24 -4.09
C MET A 1 -7.91 11.73 -4.09
N GLN A 2 -8.67 12.23 -5.08
CA GLN A 2 -9.01 13.66 -5.16
C GLN A 2 -9.74 14.09 -3.87
N GLY A 3 -9.14 15.02 -3.11
CA GLY A 3 -9.71 15.64 -1.89
C GLY A 3 -9.87 14.76 -0.63
N GLY A 4 -9.90 13.42 -0.76
CA GLY A 4 -10.40 12.51 0.29
C GLY A 4 -9.51 12.28 1.52
N SER A 5 -8.18 12.39 1.40
CA SER A 5 -7.29 11.98 2.52
C SER A 5 -7.44 12.82 3.79
N VAL A 6 -7.97 14.04 3.70
CA VAL A 6 -8.26 14.88 4.88
C VAL A 6 -9.57 14.44 5.55
N ASN A 7 -10.60 14.13 4.77
CA ASN A 7 -11.89 13.66 5.28
C ASN A 7 -11.80 12.24 5.85
N ASP A 8 -10.93 11.42 5.26
CA ASP A 8 -10.68 10.02 5.64
C ASP A 8 -9.66 9.88 6.78
N MET A 9 -9.08 11.01 7.25
CA MET A 9 -8.20 11.04 8.42
C MET A 9 -8.94 10.61 9.71
N TRP A 10 -10.26 10.82 9.73
CA TRP A 10 -11.09 10.44 10.88
C TRP A 10 -11.49 8.97 10.80
N VAL A 11 -11.24 8.21 11.86
CA VAL A 11 -11.47 6.76 11.95
C VAL A 11 -12.91 6.37 11.57
N GLN A 12 -13.90 7.22 11.86
CA GLN A 12 -15.32 6.98 11.62
C GLN A 12 -15.92 7.90 10.55
N GLY A 13 -15.08 8.49 9.69
CA GLY A 13 -15.50 9.43 8.66
C GLY A 13 -15.71 10.86 9.20
N GLY A 14 -15.88 11.79 8.27
CA GLY A 14 -16.15 13.20 8.53
C GLY A 14 -17.61 13.60 8.33
N THR A 15 -17.88 14.90 8.47
CA THR A 15 -19.22 15.49 8.24
C THR A 15 -19.42 16.04 6.83
N ASP A 16 -18.43 15.87 5.94
CA ASP A 16 -18.48 16.36 4.57
C ASP A 16 -19.45 15.50 3.73
N PRO A 17 -20.59 16.04 3.26
CA PRO A 17 -21.55 15.29 2.46
C PRO A 17 -21.04 14.97 1.05
N ASP A 18 -20.02 15.69 0.57
CA ASP A 18 -19.44 15.54 -0.76
C ASP A 18 -18.19 14.63 -0.76
N ALA A 19 -17.86 14.04 0.38
CA ALA A 19 -16.78 13.08 0.49
C ALA A 19 -16.96 11.90 -0.48
N TYR A 20 -15.84 11.40 -1.01
CA TYR A 20 -15.88 10.29 -1.95
C TYR A 20 -16.55 9.06 -1.32
N ALA A 21 -17.58 8.55 -2.01
CA ALA A 21 -18.28 7.34 -1.62
C ALA A 21 -18.59 6.51 -2.87
N THR A 22 -18.27 5.22 -2.83
CA THR A 22 -18.68 4.28 -3.88
C THR A 22 -19.78 3.35 -3.38
N ARG A 23 -20.76 3.09 -4.24
CA ARG A 23 -21.83 2.09 -4.03
C ARG A 23 -21.68 0.88 -4.94
N HIS A 24 -20.72 0.92 -5.86
CA HIS A 24 -20.54 -0.08 -6.92
C HIS A 24 -19.55 -1.17 -6.53
N TRP A 25 -19.49 -1.54 -5.24
CA TRP A 25 -18.56 -2.54 -4.71
C TRP A 25 -18.64 -3.89 -5.42
N TYR A 26 -19.82 -4.24 -5.95
CA TYR A 26 -20.04 -5.46 -6.72
C TYR A 26 -19.30 -5.52 -8.07
N LEU A 27 -18.66 -4.42 -8.49
CA LEU A 27 -17.82 -4.34 -9.69
C LEU A 27 -16.32 -4.24 -9.35
N ILE A 28 -15.95 -4.39 -8.07
CA ILE A 28 -14.60 -4.12 -7.57
C ILE A 28 -14.05 -5.39 -6.94
N ASP A 29 -12.97 -5.92 -7.49
CA ASP A 29 -12.23 -7.03 -6.88
C ASP A 29 -11.30 -6.52 -5.76
N VAL A 30 -10.65 -5.38 -6.03
CA VAL A 30 -9.66 -4.75 -5.15
C VAL A 30 -9.88 -3.25 -5.13
N PHE A 31 -9.92 -2.68 -3.93
CA PHE A 31 -9.95 -1.24 -3.70
C PHE A 31 -8.58 -0.76 -3.20
N VAL A 32 -7.89 0.06 -3.98
CA VAL A 32 -6.60 0.63 -3.59
C VAL A 32 -6.80 2.01 -2.99
N TYR A 33 -6.46 2.18 -1.71
CA TYR A 33 -6.45 3.49 -1.07
C TYR A 33 -5.16 4.24 -1.46
N PHE A 34 -5.29 5.11 -2.46
CA PHE A 34 -4.15 5.74 -3.13
C PHE A 34 -3.86 7.16 -2.61
N SER A 35 -2.60 7.46 -2.34
CA SER A 35 -2.09 8.82 -2.10
C SER A 35 -0.63 8.97 -2.58
N HIS A 36 -0.14 10.20 -2.59
CA HIS A 36 1.24 10.57 -2.94
C HIS A 36 2.20 10.54 -1.74
N SER A 37 1.80 9.88 -0.64
CA SER A 37 2.66 9.67 0.52
C SER A 37 3.43 8.36 0.34
N LEU A 38 4.73 8.36 0.66
CA LEU A 38 5.62 7.19 0.54
C LEU A 38 4.97 5.88 1.01
N VAL A 39 4.37 5.92 2.20
CA VAL A 39 3.52 4.85 2.72
C VAL A 39 2.14 5.42 2.97
N THR A 40 1.14 4.87 2.30
CA THR A 40 -0.27 5.18 2.50
C THR A 40 -0.97 3.96 3.10
N LEU A 41 -1.44 4.11 4.33
CA LEU A 41 -2.19 3.08 5.05
C LEU A 41 -3.68 3.21 4.73
N SER A 42 -4.37 2.09 4.54
CA SER A 42 -5.82 2.09 4.34
C SER A 42 -6.53 2.48 5.64
N PRO A 43 -7.35 3.55 5.65
CA PRO A 43 -8.04 3.97 6.85
C PRO A 43 -9.10 2.95 7.29
N PRO A 44 -9.37 2.81 8.61
CA PRO A 44 -10.35 1.85 9.11
C PRO A 44 -11.75 1.97 8.50
N CYS A 45 -12.19 3.18 8.14
CA CYS A 45 -13.49 3.40 7.50
C CYS A 45 -13.58 2.69 6.13
N TRP A 46 -12.52 2.76 5.33
CA TRP A 46 -12.42 2.10 4.03
C TRP A 46 -12.21 0.60 4.16
N THR A 47 -11.30 0.18 5.06
CA THR A 47 -11.07 -1.25 5.34
C THR A 47 -12.37 -1.95 5.75
N ASN A 48 -13.07 -1.41 6.74
CA ASN A 48 -14.33 -1.98 7.22
C ASN A 48 -15.41 -2.02 6.12
N THR A 49 -15.48 -0.98 5.28
CA THR A 49 -16.51 -0.91 4.24
C THR A 49 -16.22 -1.89 3.11
N ALA A 50 -14.97 -2.00 2.67
CA ALA A 50 -14.56 -2.95 1.64
C ALA A 50 -14.78 -4.40 2.10
N HIS A 51 -14.33 -4.74 3.31
CA HIS A 51 -14.50 -6.08 3.88
C HIS A 51 -15.95 -6.49 4.04
N ARG A 52 -16.84 -5.59 4.48
CA ARG A 52 -18.29 -5.85 4.54
C ARG A 52 -18.91 -6.17 3.16
N ARG A 53 -18.22 -5.81 2.08
CA ARG A 53 -18.65 -6.07 0.69
C ARG A 53 -17.87 -7.21 0.04
N GLY A 54 -16.98 -7.88 0.77
CA GLY A 54 -16.14 -8.96 0.24
C GLY A 54 -15.03 -8.47 -0.70
N VAL A 55 -14.66 -7.19 -0.62
CA VAL A 55 -13.65 -6.56 -1.48
C VAL A 55 -12.34 -6.42 -0.69
N LYS A 56 -11.22 -6.77 -1.32
CA LYS A 56 -9.89 -6.57 -0.72
C LYS A 56 -9.50 -5.09 -0.76
N VAL A 57 -8.82 -4.61 0.27
CA VAL A 57 -8.41 -3.21 0.43
C VAL A 57 -6.89 -3.09 0.56
N PHE A 58 -6.25 -2.29 -0.29
CA PHE A 58 -4.79 -2.15 -0.30
C PHE A 58 -4.33 -0.76 0.15
N GLY A 59 -3.23 -0.75 0.90
CA GLY A 59 -2.39 0.44 1.02
C GLY A 59 -1.59 0.70 -0.25
N THR A 60 -0.91 1.84 -0.30
CA THR A 60 -0.01 2.21 -1.40
C THR A 60 1.39 2.47 -0.86
N PHE A 61 2.39 1.84 -1.46
CA PHE A 61 3.80 2.22 -1.32
C PHE A 61 4.24 2.87 -2.63
N ILE A 62 4.63 4.13 -2.60
CA ILE A 62 5.01 4.88 -3.81
C ILE A 62 6.35 5.57 -3.64
N THR A 63 7.19 5.50 -4.67
CA THR A 63 8.38 6.36 -4.78
C THR A 63 8.23 7.25 -6.00
N GLU A 64 8.15 8.56 -5.78
CA GLU A 64 8.00 9.55 -6.85
C GLU A 64 8.90 10.76 -6.61
N TRP A 65 9.20 11.50 -7.67
CA TRP A 65 10.00 12.74 -7.64
C TRP A 65 11.38 12.59 -7.00
N ASP A 66 11.92 13.68 -6.49
CA ASP A 66 13.29 13.78 -5.97
C ASP A 66 13.41 13.04 -4.63
N GLU A 67 12.41 13.14 -3.76
CA GLU A 67 12.37 12.39 -2.50
C GLU A 67 12.32 10.88 -2.76
N GLY A 68 11.52 10.43 -3.72
CA GLY A 68 11.43 9.02 -4.11
C GLY A 68 12.76 8.45 -4.57
N ARG A 69 13.61 9.24 -5.24
CA ARG A 69 14.96 8.79 -5.62
C ARG A 69 15.83 8.52 -4.39
N LEU A 70 15.74 9.36 -3.36
CA LEU A 70 16.46 9.17 -2.10
C LEU A 70 15.96 7.93 -1.34
N VAL A 71 14.64 7.74 -1.31
CA VAL A 71 14.04 6.55 -0.69
C VAL A 71 14.46 5.28 -1.41
N ARG A 72 14.35 5.24 -2.74
CA ARG A 72 14.80 4.11 -3.55
C ARG A 72 16.27 3.78 -3.32
N ASN A 73 17.13 4.79 -3.22
CA ASN A 73 18.55 4.57 -2.94
C ASN A 73 18.79 3.94 -1.57
N LYS A 74 17.98 4.26 -0.56
CA LYS A 74 18.06 3.66 0.78
C LYS A 74 17.44 2.26 0.81
N LEU A 75 16.24 2.11 0.26
CA LEU A 75 15.50 0.85 0.18
C LEU A 75 16.32 -0.22 -0.53
N LEU A 76 16.89 0.12 -1.68
CA LEU A 76 17.63 -0.78 -2.57
C LEU A 76 19.14 -0.70 -2.39
N ALA A 77 19.62 -0.14 -1.27
CA ALA A 77 21.06 0.00 -1.00
C ALA A 77 21.75 -1.36 -0.85
N THR A 78 21.08 -2.32 -0.19
CA THR A 78 21.66 -3.61 0.19
C THR A 78 20.62 -4.72 0.13
N MET A 79 21.07 -5.98 0.07
CA MET A 79 20.20 -7.15 0.18
C MET A 79 19.58 -7.33 1.59
N LYS A 80 19.91 -6.48 2.58
CA LYS A 80 19.27 -6.48 3.90
C LYS A 80 18.21 -5.40 4.05
N SER A 81 18.40 -4.25 3.39
CA SER A 81 17.47 -3.12 3.49
C SER A 81 16.12 -3.43 2.84
N ALA A 82 16.12 -4.12 1.70
CA ALA A 82 14.90 -4.52 1.00
C ALA A 82 14.03 -5.44 1.87
N PRO A 83 14.50 -6.63 2.32
CA PRO A 83 13.72 -7.52 3.19
C PRO A 83 13.20 -6.85 4.47
N MET A 84 14.03 -6.05 5.14
CA MET A 84 13.64 -5.35 6.36
C MET A 84 12.46 -4.40 6.15
N ASN A 85 12.44 -3.64 5.04
CA ASN A 85 11.31 -2.74 4.76
C ASN A 85 10.06 -3.54 4.35
N ALA A 86 10.23 -4.63 3.60
CA ALA A 86 9.14 -5.52 3.24
C ALA A 86 8.46 -6.14 4.48
N GLU A 87 9.24 -6.58 5.48
CA GLU A 87 8.70 -7.08 6.76
C GLU A 87 7.84 -6.02 7.47
N ARG A 88 8.32 -4.77 7.53
CA ARG A 88 7.57 -3.68 8.18
C ARG A 88 6.27 -3.34 7.46
N LEU A 89 6.26 -3.37 6.13
CA LEU A 89 5.02 -3.18 5.37
C LEU A 89 4.04 -4.33 5.61
N ALA A 90 4.53 -5.57 5.75
CA ALA A 90 3.69 -6.71 6.03
C ALA A 90 3.07 -6.64 7.45
N GLU A 91 3.88 -6.31 8.46
CA GLU A 91 3.41 -6.05 9.83
C GLU A 91 2.32 -4.97 9.85
N LEU A 92 2.53 -3.84 9.17
CA LEU A 92 1.56 -2.75 9.11
C LEU A 92 0.22 -3.17 8.49
N ALA A 93 0.25 -3.96 7.41
CA ALA A 93 -0.98 -4.45 6.77
C ALA A 93 -1.78 -5.36 7.70
N VAL A 94 -1.09 -6.26 8.41
CA VAL A 94 -1.72 -7.21 9.34
C VAL A 94 -2.28 -6.50 10.57
N ASP A 95 -1.48 -5.63 11.20
CA ASP A 95 -1.87 -4.93 12.42
C ASP A 95 -3.04 -3.96 12.20
N LEU A 96 -3.13 -3.37 11.00
CA LEU A 96 -4.20 -2.44 10.62
C LEU A 96 -5.33 -3.12 9.83
N GLY A 97 -5.19 -4.40 9.54
CA GLY A 97 -6.21 -5.26 8.95
C GLY A 97 -6.54 -4.98 7.49
N PHE A 98 -5.61 -4.48 6.67
CA PHE A 98 -5.81 -4.34 5.22
C PHE A 98 -5.03 -5.41 4.44
N ASP A 99 -5.49 -5.73 3.23
CA ASP A 99 -5.23 -7.02 2.59
C ASP A 99 -4.00 -7.06 1.69
N GLY A 100 -3.25 -5.96 1.60
CA GLY A 100 -2.24 -5.87 0.56
C GLY A 100 -1.67 -4.50 0.29
N TRP A 101 -0.81 -4.49 -0.73
CA TRP A 101 -0.08 -3.31 -1.17
C TRP A 101 -0.11 -3.17 -2.69
N LEU A 102 -0.37 -1.95 -3.16
CA LEU A 102 0.12 -1.49 -4.45
C LEU A 102 1.55 -0.95 -4.29
N ILE A 103 2.50 -1.51 -5.04
CA ILE A 103 3.89 -1.04 -5.11
C ILE A 103 4.08 -0.24 -6.39
N ASN A 104 4.19 1.08 -6.27
CA ASN A 104 4.32 1.98 -7.41
C ASN A 104 5.69 2.68 -7.43
N MET A 105 6.62 2.18 -8.24
CA MET A 105 7.97 2.74 -8.35
C MET A 105 8.08 3.73 -9.52
N GLU A 106 7.66 4.97 -9.30
CA GLU A 106 7.72 6.08 -10.29
C GLU A 106 9.08 6.80 -10.34
N VAL A 107 10.18 6.06 -10.13
CA VAL A 107 11.55 6.58 -10.26
C VAL A 107 12.42 5.65 -11.07
N SER A 108 13.31 6.23 -11.88
CA SER A 108 14.26 5.45 -12.67
C SER A 108 15.19 4.63 -11.78
N LEU A 109 15.31 3.34 -12.07
CA LEU A 109 16.19 2.41 -11.36
C LEU A 109 17.58 2.35 -12.02
N HIS A 110 18.61 2.14 -11.20
CA HIS A 110 19.92 1.72 -11.72
C HIS A 110 19.92 0.21 -11.94
N LYS A 111 20.63 -0.28 -12.98
CA LYS A 111 20.66 -1.73 -13.30
C LYS A 111 21.10 -2.59 -12.11
N GLN A 112 22.01 -2.06 -11.28
CA GLN A 112 22.52 -2.73 -10.09
C GLN A 112 21.49 -2.84 -8.95
N GLN A 113 20.41 -2.06 -8.99
CA GLN A 113 19.35 -2.05 -7.97
C GLN A 113 18.21 -3.01 -8.31
N ILE A 114 18.12 -3.50 -9.55
CA ILE A 114 17.05 -4.41 -9.98
C ILE A 114 16.98 -5.69 -9.12
N PRO A 115 18.10 -6.38 -8.81
CA PRO A 115 18.03 -7.58 -7.96
C PRO A 115 17.48 -7.29 -6.56
N ASN A 116 17.85 -6.15 -5.96
CA ASN A 116 17.35 -5.77 -4.64
C ASN A 116 15.86 -5.42 -4.67
N LEU A 117 15.36 -4.98 -5.82
CA LEU A 117 13.95 -4.67 -5.99
C LEU A 117 13.11 -5.94 -6.17
N GLU A 118 13.60 -6.88 -6.99
CA GLU A 118 12.99 -8.20 -7.12
C GLU A 118 12.93 -8.89 -5.75
N GLU A 119 14.01 -8.80 -4.97
CA GLU A 119 14.07 -9.30 -3.60
C GLU A 119 13.07 -8.59 -2.68
N PHE A 120 12.94 -7.26 -2.76
CA PHE A 120 11.96 -6.51 -1.98
C PHE A 120 10.53 -6.98 -2.25
N VAL A 121 10.13 -7.09 -3.52
CA VAL A 121 8.77 -7.49 -3.91
C VAL A 121 8.51 -8.95 -3.57
N SER A 122 9.47 -9.83 -3.84
CA SER A 122 9.39 -11.25 -3.51
C SER A 122 9.25 -11.46 -2.01
N HIS A 123 10.10 -10.81 -1.19
CA HIS A 123 10.06 -10.94 0.26
C HIS A 123 8.76 -10.36 0.83
N LEU A 124 8.30 -9.21 0.33
CA LEU A 124 7.02 -8.63 0.75
C LEU A 124 5.86 -9.57 0.44
N THR A 125 5.84 -10.16 -0.75
CA THR A 125 4.80 -11.11 -1.17
C THR A 125 4.79 -12.35 -0.27
N HIS A 126 5.97 -12.93 0.02
CA HIS A 126 6.07 -14.07 0.93
C HIS A 126 5.67 -13.73 2.36
N ALA A 127 6.14 -12.59 2.89
CA ALA A 127 5.80 -12.14 4.24
C ALA A 127 4.29 -11.88 4.38
N MET A 128 3.69 -11.20 3.41
CA MET A 128 2.25 -10.97 3.35
C MET A 128 1.49 -12.30 3.34
N HIS A 129 1.81 -13.24 2.44
CA HIS A 129 1.13 -14.55 2.40
C HIS A 129 1.35 -15.38 3.67
N SER A 130 2.52 -15.27 4.31
CA SER A 130 2.81 -16.00 5.54
C SER A 130 1.98 -15.49 6.73
N LEU A 131 1.78 -14.17 6.84
CA LEU A 131 1.01 -13.56 7.93
C LEU A 131 -0.49 -13.53 7.63
N MET A 132 -0.85 -13.41 6.37
CA MET A 132 -2.21 -13.30 5.86
C MET A 132 -2.33 -14.07 4.53
N PRO A 133 -2.75 -15.34 4.53
CA PRO A 133 -2.73 -16.21 3.34
C PRO A 133 -3.45 -15.67 2.11
N GLU A 134 -4.52 -14.90 2.31
CA GLU A 134 -5.34 -14.33 1.22
C GLU A 134 -4.88 -12.92 0.78
N SER A 135 -3.77 -12.44 1.31
CA SER A 135 -3.23 -11.13 0.95
C SER A 135 -2.71 -11.08 -0.49
N LEU A 136 -2.50 -9.86 -0.99
CA LEU A 136 -1.98 -9.64 -2.34
C LEU A 136 -0.99 -8.47 -2.37
N VAL A 137 0.04 -8.61 -3.19
CA VAL A 137 0.97 -7.54 -3.54
C VAL A 137 0.89 -7.36 -5.04
N ILE A 138 0.53 -6.15 -5.48
CA ILE A 138 0.46 -5.80 -6.90
C ILE A 138 1.47 -4.70 -7.21
N TRP A 139 2.00 -4.73 -8.42
CA TRP A 139 2.96 -3.78 -8.95
C TRP A 139 2.41 -3.23 -10.27
#